data_AF-A0A936Q5Y3-F1
#
_entry.id   AF-A0A936Q5Y3-F1
#
_cell.length_a   1.000
_cell.length_b   1.000
_cell.length_c   1.000
_cell.angle_alpha   90.00
_cell.angle_beta   90.00
_cell.angle_gamma   90.00
#
_symmetry.space_group_name_H-M   'P 1'
#
loop_
_entity.id
_entity.type
_entity.pdbx_description
1 polymer ?
#
loop_
_entity_poly.entity_id
_entity_poly.type
_entity_poly.pdbx_seq_one_letter_code
_entity_poly.pdbx_strand_id
1 'polypeptide(L)'
;MTRPPRLDAAGTVTHVVARGNERRPLFRDDADRERYLDLLAEACGKHAARVLAYCLMPNHVHLAMQTGSVPVSRVVHDVHSRYALYFNRRHDRSGHLFQGRFQGLLVEKDTYLLEVVRYIHRNPVKARLAGRPEDFAWSSHKAYLGGSTPPWLAVGEALSLLAGGRPKARRLFQEFVAGTAAGRYDPDDARLGAVVGGDDFVRAALAVAGRSDLVRRTLTVEAIAQAVAAREGVDVNELSGPGRSRSHSRIRSLCALLGRDAGQISLARTARFFRRDPSTMSRDVARFERRLAEDPEEARRYDEVRGQLTA
;
A
#
# COMPACT_ATOMS: atom_id res chain seq x y z
N MET A 1 -1.85 14.14 15.52
CA MET A 1 -1.47 14.24 14.09
C MET A 1 -2.71 14.19 13.23
N THR A 2 -2.82 15.11 12.28
CA THR A 2 -3.85 15.14 11.25
C THR A 2 -3.75 13.87 10.40
N ARG A 3 -4.86 13.14 10.29
CA ARG A 3 -4.92 11.82 9.67
C ARG A 3 -4.79 11.94 8.15
N PRO A 4 -4.15 11.00 7.45
CA PRO A 4 -4.11 11.01 5.99
C PRO A 4 -5.52 11.01 5.41
N PRO A 5 -5.76 11.76 4.32
CA PRO A 5 -7.01 11.73 3.57
C PRO A 5 -7.29 10.32 3.06
N ARG A 6 -8.53 9.86 3.15
CA ARG A 6 -8.93 8.60 2.52
C ARG A 6 -9.42 8.92 1.11
N LEU A 7 -8.81 8.29 0.10
CA LEU A 7 -9.38 8.27 -1.24
C LEU A 7 -10.41 7.15 -1.28
N ASP A 8 -11.68 7.52 -1.14
CA ASP A 8 -12.80 6.60 -0.96
C ASP A 8 -13.72 6.74 -2.17
N ALA A 9 -13.31 6.11 -3.28
CA ALA A 9 -14.00 6.19 -4.56
C ALA A 9 -14.74 4.89 -4.88
N ALA A 10 -15.97 5.01 -5.39
CA ALA A 10 -16.75 3.90 -5.92
C ALA A 10 -16.07 3.30 -7.17
N GLY A 11 -16.36 2.03 -7.47
CA GLY A 11 -15.81 1.32 -8.64
C GLY A 11 -14.38 0.83 -8.49
N THR A 12 -13.70 1.20 -7.38
CA THR A 12 -12.27 0.97 -7.22
C THR A 12 -11.93 -0.29 -6.44
N VAL A 13 -10.68 -0.75 -6.60
CA VAL A 13 -10.08 -1.79 -5.77
C VAL A 13 -9.34 -1.15 -4.60
N THR A 14 -9.67 -1.56 -3.37
CA THR A 14 -9.01 -1.08 -2.16
C THR A 14 -8.50 -2.25 -1.32
N HIS A 15 -7.25 -2.17 -0.87
CA HIS A 15 -6.75 -3.00 0.21
C HIS A 15 -7.14 -2.37 1.56
N VAL A 16 -8.03 -3.06 2.26
CA VAL A 16 -8.55 -2.70 3.57
C VAL A 16 -7.79 -3.46 4.64
N VAL A 17 -7.28 -2.74 5.64
CA VAL A 17 -6.68 -3.30 6.86
C VAL A 17 -7.40 -2.76 8.07
N ALA A 18 -7.88 -3.63 8.94
CA ALA A 18 -8.48 -3.23 10.21
C ALA A 18 -7.95 -4.08 11.36
N ARG A 19 -7.72 -3.45 12.51
CA ARG A 19 -7.06 -4.05 13.66
C ARG A 19 -7.89 -3.90 14.91
N GLY A 20 -7.84 -4.89 15.79
CA GLY A 20 -8.46 -4.84 17.12
C GLY A 20 -7.86 -3.73 17.97
N ASN A 21 -8.71 -3.13 18.80
CA ASN A 21 -8.29 -2.11 19.75
C ASN A 21 -7.22 -2.67 20.69
N GLU A 22 -6.18 -1.89 20.99
CA GLU A 22 -5.00 -2.34 21.75
C GLU A 22 -4.31 -3.59 21.17
N ARG A 23 -4.47 -3.85 19.85
CA ARG A 23 -4.00 -5.08 19.18
C ARG A 23 -4.57 -6.37 19.77
N ARG A 24 -5.67 -6.28 20.53
CA ARG A 24 -6.39 -7.44 21.06
C ARG A 24 -7.03 -8.25 19.92
N PRO A 25 -7.33 -9.54 20.16
CA PRO A 25 -8.00 -10.38 19.17
C PRO A 25 -9.33 -9.77 18.71
N LEU A 26 -9.52 -9.75 17.39
CA LEU A 26 -10.81 -9.56 16.74
C LEU A 26 -11.61 -10.86 16.71
N PHE A 27 -10.92 -12.00 16.69
CA PHE A 27 -11.52 -13.33 16.65
C PHE A 27 -10.96 -14.17 17.79
N ARG A 28 -11.81 -14.60 18.73
CA ARG A 28 -11.41 -15.48 19.84
C ARG A 28 -11.53 -16.95 19.46
N ASP A 29 -12.51 -17.27 18.62
CA ASP A 29 -12.80 -18.61 18.13
C ASP A 29 -13.14 -18.60 16.63
N ASP A 30 -13.46 -19.76 16.08
CA ASP A 30 -13.84 -19.92 14.69
C ASP A 30 -15.24 -19.37 14.38
N ALA A 31 -16.16 -19.44 15.35
CA ALA A 31 -17.50 -18.86 15.22
C ALA A 31 -17.46 -17.33 15.02
N ASP A 32 -16.50 -16.65 15.66
CA ASP A 32 -16.23 -15.23 15.43
C ASP A 32 -15.82 -14.95 13.98
N ARG A 33 -15.05 -15.84 13.35
CA ARG A 33 -14.58 -15.69 11.97
C ARG A 33 -15.67 -16.01 10.96
N GLU A 34 -16.41 -17.09 11.20
CA GLU A 34 -17.59 -17.47 10.42
C GLU A 34 -18.59 -16.31 10.39
N ARG A 35 -18.92 -15.77 11.57
CA ARG A 35 -19.86 -14.64 11.65
C ARG A 35 -19.36 -13.40 10.90
N TYR A 36 -18.06 -13.14 10.91
CA TYR A 36 -17.50 -12.03 10.13
C TYR A 36 -17.66 -12.27 8.62
N LEU A 37 -17.41 -13.50 8.14
CA LEU A 37 -17.57 -13.85 6.73
C LEU A 37 -19.04 -13.79 6.29
N ASP A 38 -19.98 -14.19 7.14
CA ASP A 38 -21.43 -14.05 6.87
C ASP A 38 -21.82 -12.58 6.70
N LEU A 39 -21.40 -11.72 7.63
CA LEU A 39 -21.67 -10.28 7.56
C LEU A 39 -21.02 -9.66 6.31
N LEU A 40 -19.83 -10.12 5.95
CA LEU A 40 -19.14 -9.69 4.74
C LEU A 40 -19.88 -10.12 3.47
N ALA A 41 -20.41 -11.35 3.44
CA ALA A 41 -21.22 -11.86 2.34
C ALA A 41 -22.50 -11.04 2.15
N GLU A 42 -23.22 -10.79 3.25
CA GLU A 42 -24.44 -9.96 3.24
C GLU A 42 -24.15 -8.53 2.77
N ALA A 43 -23.07 -7.91 3.26
CA ALA A 43 -22.68 -6.57 2.84
C ALA A 43 -22.26 -6.52 1.37
N CYS A 44 -21.54 -7.52 0.86
CA CYS A 44 -21.20 -7.61 -0.56
C CYS A 44 -22.46 -7.67 -1.44
N GLY A 45 -23.45 -8.48 -1.07
CA GLY A 45 -24.72 -8.55 -1.79
C GLY A 45 -25.49 -7.22 -1.77
N LYS A 46 -25.62 -6.61 -0.58
CA LYS A 46 -26.33 -5.35 -0.40
C LYS A 46 -25.73 -4.17 -1.16
N HIS A 47 -24.41 -4.11 -1.26
CA HIS A 47 -23.68 -2.97 -1.82
C HIS A 47 -23.08 -3.24 -3.21
N ALA A 48 -23.45 -4.35 -3.84
CA ALA A 48 -22.87 -4.81 -5.11
C ALA A 48 -21.34 -4.78 -5.10
N ALA A 49 -20.74 -5.18 -3.97
CA ALA A 49 -19.29 -5.24 -3.78
C ALA A 49 -18.80 -6.67 -3.90
N ARG A 50 -17.52 -6.84 -4.19
CA ARG A 50 -16.85 -8.13 -4.31
C ARG A 50 -15.57 -8.13 -3.49
N VAL A 51 -15.27 -9.27 -2.88
CA VAL A 51 -13.97 -9.50 -2.26
C VAL A 51 -13.10 -10.22 -3.27
N LEU A 52 -11.91 -9.70 -3.53
CA LEU A 52 -10.91 -10.32 -4.38
C LEU A 52 -10.06 -11.29 -3.54
N ALA A 53 -9.63 -10.87 -2.36
CA ALA A 53 -8.95 -11.74 -1.39
C ALA A 53 -9.21 -11.31 0.06
N TYR A 54 -9.11 -12.26 1.00
CA TYR A 54 -9.19 -11.98 2.43
C TYR A 54 -8.21 -12.80 3.26
N CYS A 55 -7.90 -12.30 4.45
CA CYS A 55 -7.22 -13.04 5.51
C CYS A 55 -7.68 -12.51 6.89
N LEU A 56 -8.26 -13.39 7.71
CA LEU A 56 -8.77 -13.09 9.06
C LEU A 56 -7.75 -13.56 10.11
N MET A 57 -6.78 -12.70 10.42
CA MET A 57 -5.75 -12.95 11.42
C MET A 57 -6.34 -12.71 12.83
N PRO A 58 -5.79 -13.31 13.91
CA PRO A 58 -6.38 -13.22 15.25
C PRO A 58 -6.75 -11.80 15.70
N ASN A 59 -5.89 -10.80 15.45
CA ASN A 59 -6.10 -9.41 15.87
C ASN A 59 -6.26 -8.39 14.74
N HIS A 60 -6.30 -8.82 13.48
CA HIS A 60 -6.50 -7.92 12.36
C HIS A 60 -7.07 -8.65 11.13
N VAL A 61 -7.67 -7.90 10.23
CA VAL A 61 -8.23 -8.40 8.98
C VAL A 61 -7.63 -7.65 7.81
N HIS A 62 -7.31 -8.39 6.75
CA HIS A 62 -6.93 -7.88 5.45
C HIS A 62 -7.99 -8.26 4.41
N LEU A 63 -8.46 -7.30 3.63
CA LEU A 63 -9.37 -7.52 2.49
C LEU A 63 -8.84 -6.78 1.27
N ALA A 64 -8.82 -7.41 0.10
CA ALA A 64 -8.81 -6.72 -1.18
C ALA A 64 -10.25 -6.67 -1.67
N MET A 65 -10.86 -5.49 -1.71
CA MET A 65 -12.27 -5.31 -2.06
C MET A 65 -12.40 -4.47 -3.32
N GLN A 66 -13.23 -4.92 -4.25
CA GLN A 66 -13.72 -4.09 -5.34
C GLN A 66 -15.15 -3.67 -5.05
N THR A 67 -15.42 -2.38 -5.16
CA THR A 67 -16.78 -1.85 -4.93
C THR A 67 -17.49 -1.52 -6.23
N GLY A 68 -18.83 -1.57 -6.18
CA GLY A 68 -19.70 -1.10 -7.25
C GLY A 68 -19.96 0.41 -7.13
N SER A 69 -21.23 0.79 -6.92
CA SER A 69 -21.66 2.20 -6.90
C SER A 69 -21.42 2.93 -5.58
N VAL A 70 -21.01 2.24 -4.51
CA VAL A 70 -20.73 2.86 -3.21
C VAL A 70 -19.24 2.76 -2.87
N PRO A 71 -18.68 3.71 -2.11
CA PRO A 71 -17.31 3.61 -1.63
C PRO A 71 -17.10 2.43 -0.66
N VAL A 72 -15.86 1.93 -0.58
CA VAL A 72 -15.49 0.81 0.29
C VAL A 72 -15.76 1.09 1.76
N SER A 73 -15.71 2.36 2.19
CA SER A 73 -16.04 2.70 3.57
C SER A 73 -17.46 2.35 3.97
N ARG A 74 -18.42 2.43 3.03
CA ARG A 74 -19.82 2.08 3.31
C ARG A 74 -19.98 0.59 3.59
N VAL A 75 -19.32 -0.23 2.77
CA VAL A 75 -19.33 -1.69 2.91
C VAL A 75 -18.65 -2.11 4.21
N VAL A 76 -17.45 -1.59 4.46
CA VAL A 76 -16.66 -1.93 5.65
C VAL A 76 -17.34 -1.45 6.93
N HIS A 77 -17.97 -0.27 6.91
CA HIS A 77 -18.75 0.22 8.05
C HIS A 77 -19.94 -0.70 8.37
N ASP A 78 -20.68 -1.15 7.35
CA ASP A 78 -21.80 -2.10 7.54
C ASP A 78 -21.32 -3.37 8.26
N VAL A 79 -20.22 -3.98 7.77
CA VAL A 79 -19.63 -5.18 8.37
C VAL A 79 -19.12 -4.92 9.78
N HIS A 80 -18.25 -3.90 9.97
CA HIS A 80 -17.57 -3.67 11.24
C HIS A 80 -18.50 -3.25 12.36
N SER A 81 -19.50 -2.40 12.07
CA SER A 81 -20.46 -1.96 13.08
C SER A 81 -21.32 -3.12 13.58
N ARG A 82 -21.81 -3.98 12.67
CA ARG A 82 -22.60 -5.16 13.03
C ARG A 82 -21.75 -6.22 13.74
N TYR A 83 -20.52 -6.42 13.28
CA TYR A 83 -19.58 -7.36 13.89
C TYR A 83 -19.18 -6.95 15.30
N ALA A 84 -18.88 -5.67 15.53
CA ALA A 84 -18.53 -5.15 16.86
C ALA A 84 -19.68 -5.35 17.86
N LEU A 85 -20.94 -5.11 17.43
CA LEU A 85 -22.11 -5.36 18.27
C LEU A 85 -22.27 -6.84 18.61
N TYR A 86 -22.14 -7.72 17.61
CA TYR A 86 -22.17 -9.17 17.80
C TYR A 86 -21.10 -9.63 18.80
N PHE A 87 -19.85 -9.25 18.55
CA PHE A 87 -18.70 -9.67 19.34
C PHE A 87 -18.84 -9.20 20.78
N ASN A 88 -19.21 -7.94 21.00
CA ASN A 88 -19.41 -7.38 22.33
C ASN A 88 -20.50 -8.13 23.09
N ARG A 89 -21.62 -8.47 22.43
CA ARG A 89 -22.70 -9.24 23.06
C ARG A 89 -22.28 -10.68 23.39
N ARG A 90 -21.63 -11.37 22.44
CA ARG A 90 -21.21 -12.78 22.60
C ARG A 90 -20.18 -12.93 23.72
N HIS A 91 -19.30 -11.95 23.87
CA HIS A 91 -18.14 -12.02 24.76
C HIS A 91 -18.28 -11.18 26.03
N ASP A 92 -19.50 -10.70 26.33
CA ASP A 92 -19.82 -9.82 27.46
C ASP A 92 -18.84 -8.64 27.61
N ARG A 93 -18.64 -7.92 26.50
CA ARG A 93 -17.76 -6.77 26.40
C ARG A 93 -18.54 -5.50 26.09
N SER A 94 -17.95 -4.37 26.49
CA SER A 94 -18.39 -3.04 26.09
C SER A 94 -17.23 -2.26 25.44
N GLY A 95 -17.58 -1.17 24.76
CA GLY A 95 -16.63 -0.27 24.11
C GLY A 95 -16.18 -0.68 22.70
N HIS A 96 -15.11 -0.06 22.23
CA HIS A 96 -14.62 -0.23 20.86
C HIS A 96 -13.90 -1.57 20.66
N LEU A 97 -14.36 -2.34 19.67
CA LEU A 97 -13.68 -3.56 19.23
C LEU A 97 -12.48 -3.26 18.33
N PHE A 98 -12.66 -2.37 17.34
CA PHE A 98 -11.61 -1.97 16.42
C PHE A 98 -10.84 -0.77 16.98
N GLN A 99 -9.55 -0.65 16.64
CA GLN A 99 -8.67 0.46 17.06
C GLN A 99 -9.11 1.82 16.48
N GLY A 100 -10.06 1.81 15.55
CA GLY A 100 -10.62 2.98 14.90
C GLY A 100 -11.08 2.62 13.49
N ARG A 101 -11.11 3.61 12.61
CA ARG A 101 -11.39 3.38 11.19
C ARG A 101 -10.33 2.47 10.57
N PHE A 102 -10.74 1.63 9.62
CA PHE A 102 -9.82 0.85 8.79
C PHE A 102 -8.84 1.74 8.00
N GLN A 103 -7.66 1.21 7.68
CA GLN A 103 -6.77 1.76 6.68
C GLN A 103 -7.22 1.26 5.30
N GLY A 104 -7.44 2.18 4.35
CA GLY A 104 -7.81 1.85 2.99
C GLY A 104 -6.74 2.36 2.03
N LEU A 105 -6.15 1.45 1.26
CA LEU A 105 -5.17 1.74 0.23
C LEU A 105 -5.79 1.47 -1.13
N LEU A 106 -6.01 2.51 -1.92
CA LEU A 106 -6.48 2.40 -3.30
C LEU A 106 -5.41 1.69 -4.14
N VAL A 107 -5.82 0.71 -4.93
CA VAL A 107 -4.91 -0.15 -5.70
C VAL A 107 -5.19 0.00 -7.19
N GLU A 108 -4.14 0.24 -7.97
CA GLU A 108 -4.19 0.11 -9.42
C GLU A 108 -4.33 -1.37 -9.79
N LYS A 109 -5.55 -1.76 -10.19
CA LYS A 109 -5.97 -3.17 -10.33
C LYS A 109 -5.02 -3.96 -11.23
N ASP A 110 -4.75 -3.47 -12.43
CA ASP A 110 -4.07 -4.25 -13.47
C ASP A 110 -2.59 -4.48 -13.15
N THR A 111 -1.97 -3.59 -12.37
CA THR A 111 -0.55 -3.66 -12.05
C THR A 111 -0.27 -4.28 -10.69
N TYR A 112 -1.09 -3.98 -9.67
CA TYR A 112 -0.77 -4.31 -8.27
C TYR A 112 -1.72 -5.32 -7.62
N LEU A 113 -2.85 -5.68 -8.23
CA LEU A 113 -3.83 -6.57 -7.58
C LEU A 113 -3.20 -7.91 -7.18
N LEU A 114 -2.45 -8.57 -8.07
CA LEU A 114 -1.82 -9.87 -7.76
C LEU A 114 -0.84 -9.75 -6.59
N GLU A 115 -0.06 -8.69 -6.52
CA GLU A 115 0.89 -8.44 -5.43
C GLU A 115 0.16 -8.20 -4.10
N VAL A 116 -0.98 -7.48 -4.11
CA VAL A 116 -1.84 -7.31 -2.93
C VAL A 116 -2.40 -8.67 -2.48
N VAL A 117 -2.92 -9.47 -3.40
CA VAL A 117 -3.44 -10.81 -3.10
C VAL A 117 -2.35 -11.69 -2.48
N ARG A 118 -1.15 -11.71 -3.08
CA ARG A 118 0.02 -12.43 -2.56
C ARG A 118 0.40 -11.95 -1.16
N TYR A 119 0.42 -10.63 -0.94
CA TYR A 119 0.67 -10.05 0.38
C TYR A 119 -0.35 -10.57 1.40
N ILE A 120 -1.65 -10.47 1.10
CA ILE A 120 -2.73 -10.90 1.99
C ILE A 120 -2.59 -12.38 2.36
N HIS A 121 -2.36 -13.26 1.38
CA HIS A 121 -2.21 -14.70 1.63
C HIS A 121 -0.91 -15.08 2.36
N ARG A 122 0.15 -14.28 2.24
CA ARG A 122 1.42 -14.52 2.95
C ARG A 122 1.46 -13.95 4.37
N ASN A 123 0.47 -13.16 4.78
CA ASN A 123 0.44 -12.57 6.12
C ASN A 123 0.49 -13.61 7.26
N PRO A 124 -0.27 -14.73 7.21
CA PRO A 124 -0.20 -15.76 8.25
C PRO A 124 1.21 -16.35 8.41
N VAL A 125 1.90 -16.57 7.29
CA VAL A 125 3.29 -17.08 7.28
C VAL A 125 4.24 -16.04 7.87
N LYS A 126 4.11 -14.77 7.46
CA LYS A 126 4.90 -13.66 8.02
C LYS A 126 4.71 -13.52 9.54
N ALA A 127 3.50 -13.78 10.03
CA ALA A 127 3.17 -13.75 11.46
C ALA A 127 3.45 -15.08 12.20
N ARG A 128 4.04 -16.07 11.52
CA ARG A 128 4.34 -17.40 12.09
C ARG A 128 3.11 -18.16 12.59
N LEU A 129 1.93 -17.89 12.02
CA LEU A 129 0.68 -18.61 12.30
C LEU A 129 0.51 -19.86 11.44
N ALA A 130 1.29 -19.97 10.37
CA ALA A 130 1.28 -21.09 9.43
C ALA A 130 2.67 -21.24 8.77
N GLY A 131 3.04 -22.46 8.39
CA GLY A 131 4.27 -22.72 7.63
C GLY A 131 4.14 -22.28 6.17
N ARG A 132 2.97 -22.52 5.57
CA ARG A 132 2.65 -22.17 4.19
C ARG A 132 1.28 -21.45 4.12
N PRO A 133 1.02 -20.61 3.10
CA PRO A 133 -0.26 -19.90 2.98
C PRO A 133 -1.50 -20.81 2.99
N GLU A 134 -1.42 -22.00 2.40
CA GLU A 134 -2.49 -23.00 2.33
C GLU A 134 -2.83 -23.66 3.67
N ASP A 135 -1.92 -23.63 4.64
CA ASP A 135 -2.14 -24.20 5.96
C ASP A 135 -3.05 -23.31 6.82
N PHE A 136 -3.20 -22.02 6.45
CA PHE A 136 -4.05 -21.09 7.18
C PHE A 136 -5.49 -21.09 6.63
N ALA A 137 -6.39 -21.75 7.36
CA ALA A 137 -7.79 -21.93 6.97
C ALA A 137 -8.57 -20.61 6.80
N TRP A 138 -8.20 -19.58 7.55
CA TRP A 138 -8.94 -18.31 7.62
C TRP A 138 -8.46 -17.27 6.60
N SER A 139 -8.06 -17.73 5.42
CA SER A 139 -7.75 -16.89 4.26
C SER A 139 -8.44 -17.42 3.01
N SER A 140 -8.57 -16.56 1.99
CA SER A 140 -9.10 -17.00 0.69
C SER A 140 -8.11 -17.83 -0.14
N HIS A 141 -6.90 -18.12 0.37
CA HIS A 141 -5.83 -18.75 -0.43
C HIS A 141 -6.27 -20.10 -1.01
N LYS A 142 -6.98 -20.94 -0.24
CA LYS A 142 -7.47 -22.24 -0.72
C LYS A 142 -8.40 -22.13 -1.93
N ALA A 143 -9.19 -21.05 -2.04
CA ALA A 143 -10.06 -20.81 -3.20
C ALA A 143 -9.23 -20.57 -4.48
N TYR A 144 -8.07 -19.91 -4.35
CA TYR A 144 -7.12 -19.73 -5.45
C TYR A 144 -6.42 -21.04 -5.87
N LEU A 145 -6.35 -22.02 -4.96
CA LEU A 145 -5.85 -23.37 -5.26
C LEU A 145 -6.93 -24.29 -5.86
N GLY A 146 -8.16 -23.81 -5.98
CA GLY A 146 -9.28 -24.58 -6.53
C GLY A 146 -10.21 -25.20 -5.51
N GLY A 147 -10.10 -24.81 -4.24
CA GLY A 147 -11.10 -25.12 -3.23
C GLY A 147 -12.43 -24.39 -3.45
N SER A 148 -13.39 -24.65 -2.55
CA SER A 148 -14.70 -24.02 -2.56
C SER A 148 -14.57 -22.49 -2.57
N THR A 149 -15.35 -21.84 -3.43
CA THR A 149 -15.33 -20.39 -3.65
C THR A 149 -16.75 -19.86 -3.48
N PRO A 150 -17.04 -19.08 -2.43
CA PRO A 150 -18.37 -18.50 -2.27
C PRO A 150 -18.63 -17.43 -3.35
N PRO A 151 -19.89 -17.16 -3.73
CA PRO A 151 -20.22 -16.26 -4.85
C PRO A 151 -19.72 -14.82 -4.72
N TRP A 152 -19.57 -14.32 -3.48
CA TRP A 152 -19.07 -12.98 -3.19
C TRP A 152 -17.54 -12.86 -3.30
N LEU A 153 -16.81 -13.98 -3.40
CA LEU A 153 -15.36 -14.04 -3.55
C LEU A 153 -14.98 -14.18 -5.03
N ALA A 154 -14.51 -13.09 -5.63
CA ALA A 154 -14.20 -12.98 -7.05
C ALA A 154 -12.76 -13.40 -7.39
N VAL A 155 -12.39 -14.64 -7.06
CA VAL A 155 -11.06 -15.22 -7.35
C VAL A 155 -10.70 -15.12 -8.84
N GLY A 156 -11.68 -15.31 -9.71
CA GLY A 156 -11.50 -15.29 -11.16
C GLY A 156 -10.97 -13.95 -11.69
N GLU A 157 -11.30 -12.83 -11.05
CA GLU A 157 -10.84 -11.50 -11.47
C GLU A 157 -9.36 -11.27 -11.20
N ALA A 158 -8.84 -11.82 -10.10
CA ALA A 158 -7.40 -11.78 -9.85
C ALA A 158 -6.67 -12.77 -10.76
N LEU A 159 -7.21 -13.98 -10.94
CA LEU A 159 -6.60 -14.99 -11.80
C LEU A 159 -6.60 -14.60 -13.29
N SER A 160 -7.55 -13.78 -13.75
CA SER A 160 -7.58 -13.31 -15.14
C SER A 160 -6.42 -12.38 -15.51
N LEU A 161 -5.71 -11.83 -14.52
CA LEU A 161 -4.48 -11.07 -14.75
C LEU A 161 -3.29 -11.98 -15.11
N LEU A 162 -3.42 -13.30 -14.92
CA LEU A 162 -2.42 -14.28 -15.31
C LEU A 162 -2.80 -14.90 -16.67
N ALA A 163 -1.78 -15.12 -17.51
CA ALA A 163 -1.99 -15.64 -18.85
C ALA A 163 -2.46 -17.11 -18.86
N GLY A 164 -3.44 -17.39 -19.72
CA GLY A 164 -3.91 -18.75 -20.05
C GLY A 164 -5.22 -19.15 -19.37
N GLY A 165 -5.65 -20.39 -19.62
CA GLY A 165 -6.87 -20.94 -19.02
C GLY A 165 -6.76 -21.14 -17.50
N ARG A 166 -7.91 -21.31 -16.82
CA ARG A 166 -8.00 -21.42 -15.36
C ARG A 166 -6.97 -22.38 -14.71
N PRO A 167 -6.70 -23.59 -15.24
CA PRO A 167 -5.69 -24.48 -14.64
C PRO A 167 -4.27 -23.87 -14.66
N LYS A 168 -3.89 -23.25 -15.80
CA LYS A 168 -2.59 -22.59 -15.95
C LYS A 168 -2.47 -21.37 -15.05
N ALA A 169 -3.51 -20.54 -14.98
CA ALA A 169 -3.53 -19.36 -14.10
C ALA A 169 -3.35 -19.73 -12.63
N ARG A 170 -3.98 -20.81 -12.16
CA ARG A 170 -3.80 -21.30 -10.77
C ARG A 170 -2.37 -21.75 -10.50
N ARG A 171 -1.76 -22.50 -11.42
CA ARG A 171 -0.36 -22.92 -11.30
C ARG A 171 0.58 -21.71 -11.24
N LEU A 172 0.43 -20.76 -12.17
CA LEU A 172 1.23 -19.52 -12.18
C LEU A 172 1.04 -18.73 -10.89
N PHE A 173 -0.19 -18.67 -10.36
CA PHE A 173 -0.48 -18.02 -9.10
C PHE A 173 0.24 -18.70 -7.92
N GLN A 174 0.24 -20.04 -7.87
CA GLN A 174 0.96 -20.78 -6.84
C GLN A 174 2.46 -20.50 -6.88
N GLU A 175 3.07 -20.58 -8.07
CA GLU A 175 4.48 -20.26 -8.29
C GLU A 175 4.79 -18.81 -7.86
N PHE A 176 3.93 -17.87 -8.23
CA PHE A 176 4.05 -16.46 -7.86
C PHE A 176 3.97 -16.24 -6.33
N VAL A 177 3.01 -16.88 -5.64
CA VAL A 177 2.88 -16.76 -4.19
C VAL A 177 4.07 -17.42 -3.48
N ALA A 178 4.53 -18.58 -3.93
CA ALA A 178 5.65 -19.32 -3.35
C ALA A 178 7.01 -18.64 -3.59
N GLY A 179 7.17 -17.87 -4.67
CA GLY A 179 8.43 -17.22 -5.04
C GLY A 179 9.05 -16.41 -3.89
N THR A 180 10.38 -16.41 -3.83
CA THR A 180 11.17 -15.70 -2.80
C THR A 180 11.54 -14.27 -3.20
N ALA A 181 11.33 -13.90 -4.46
CA ALA A 181 11.53 -12.53 -4.95
C ALA A 181 10.72 -11.55 -4.09
N ALA A 182 11.36 -10.45 -3.68
CA ALA A 182 10.70 -9.35 -2.99
C ALA A 182 9.49 -8.91 -3.82
N GLY A 183 8.31 -8.92 -3.21
CA GLY A 183 7.09 -8.44 -3.86
C GLY A 183 7.18 -6.95 -4.17
N ARG A 184 6.44 -6.50 -5.17
CA ARG A 184 6.38 -5.06 -5.54
C ARG A 184 5.45 -4.25 -4.64
N TYR A 185 4.79 -4.91 -3.68
CA TYR A 185 3.78 -4.33 -2.81
C TYR A 185 4.21 -4.35 -1.35
N ASP A 186 4.31 -3.15 -0.76
CA ASP A 186 4.39 -2.93 0.67
C ASP A 186 3.33 -1.86 1.05
N PRO A 187 2.39 -2.14 1.96
CA PRO A 187 1.46 -1.12 2.46
C PRO A 187 2.15 0.14 2.99
N ASP A 188 3.37 0.02 3.53
CA ASP A 188 4.12 1.13 4.09
C ASP A 188 4.72 2.03 3.00
N ASP A 189 4.81 1.55 1.75
CA ASP A 189 5.27 2.33 0.59
C ASP A 189 4.13 3.14 -0.08
N ALA A 190 2.88 3.01 0.42
CA ALA A 190 1.72 3.70 -0.12
C ALA A 190 1.89 5.22 -0.12
N ARG A 191 1.67 5.85 -1.28
CA ARG A 191 1.77 7.30 -1.40
C ARG A 191 0.68 7.97 -0.61
N LEU A 192 1.08 8.95 0.20
CA LEU A 192 0.22 9.66 1.14
C LEU A 192 -0.50 8.71 2.12
N GLY A 193 0.00 7.48 2.29
CA GLY A 193 -0.65 6.42 3.06
C GLY A 193 -2.01 5.97 2.51
N ALA A 194 -2.30 6.23 1.23
CA ALA A 194 -3.63 6.05 0.65
C ALA A 194 -3.66 5.39 -0.73
N VAL A 195 -2.58 5.43 -1.52
CA VAL A 195 -2.58 4.88 -2.91
C VAL A 195 -1.36 4.03 -3.20
N VAL A 196 -1.58 2.90 -3.87
CA VAL A 196 -0.56 2.03 -4.45
C VAL A 196 -0.82 1.84 -5.94
N GLY A 197 0.07 2.38 -6.76
CA GLY A 197 -0.04 2.42 -8.21
C GLY A 197 1.13 3.19 -8.83
N GLY A 198 1.18 3.20 -10.16
CA GLY A 198 2.05 4.06 -10.94
C GLY A 198 1.73 5.55 -10.77
N ASP A 199 2.62 6.40 -11.27
CA ASP A 199 2.53 7.86 -11.11
C ASP A 199 1.23 8.44 -11.68
N ASP A 200 0.84 8.01 -12.88
CA ASP A 200 -0.39 8.45 -13.54
C ASP A 200 -1.63 8.05 -12.75
N PHE A 201 -1.67 6.81 -12.25
CA PHE A 201 -2.77 6.33 -11.43
C PHE A 201 -2.91 7.14 -10.14
N VAL A 202 -1.80 7.42 -9.45
CA VAL A 202 -1.82 8.22 -8.22
C VAL A 202 -2.34 9.63 -8.51
N ARG A 203 -1.86 10.27 -9.58
CA ARG A 203 -2.34 11.60 -9.98
C ARG A 203 -3.84 11.60 -10.29
N ALA A 204 -4.30 10.65 -11.09
CA ALA A 204 -5.70 10.51 -11.46
C ALA A 204 -6.59 10.26 -10.22
N ALA A 205 -6.18 9.36 -9.33
CA ALA A 205 -6.89 9.05 -8.10
C ALA A 205 -7.05 10.28 -7.19
N LEU A 206 -6.00 11.08 -7.05
CA LEU A 206 -6.04 12.31 -6.24
C LEU A 206 -6.92 13.39 -6.88
N ALA A 207 -6.85 13.54 -8.21
CA ALA A 207 -7.71 14.47 -8.93
C ALA A 207 -9.19 14.12 -8.75
N VAL A 208 -9.56 12.84 -8.93
CA VAL A 208 -10.95 12.35 -8.73
C VAL A 208 -11.43 12.58 -7.30
N ALA A 209 -10.55 12.45 -6.31
CA ALA A 209 -10.89 12.69 -4.92
C ALA A 209 -10.97 14.18 -4.52
N GLY A 210 -10.83 15.11 -5.48
CA GLY A 210 -10.79 16.54 -5.20
C GLY A 210 -9.57 16.94 -4.36
N ARG A 211 -8.50 16.13 -4.40
CA ARG A 211 -7.25 16.32 -3.64
C ARG A 211 -6.12 16.79 -4.53
N SER A 212 -6.42 17.73 -5.43
CA SER A 212 -5.45 18.41 -6.28
C SER A 212 -4.34 19.08 -5.47
N ASP A 213 -4.65 19.51 -4.23
CA ASP A 213 -3.68 20.02 -3.26
C ASP A 213 -2.57 19.02 -2.92
N LEU A 214 -2.88 17.71 -2.96
CA LEU A 214 -1.94 16.63 -2.69
C LEU A 214 -1.22 16.12 -3.93
N VAL A 215 -1.65 16.48 -5.14
CA VAL A 215 -0.93 16.14 -6.38
C VAL A 215 0.49 16.72 -6.32
N ARG A 216 0.64 17.91 -5.74
CA ARG A 216 1.94 18.54 -5.45
C ARG A 216 2.87 17.71 -4.54
N ARG A 217 2.33 16.75 -3.78
CA ARG A 217 3.06 15.80 -2.91
C ARG A 217 3.29 14.42 -3.56
N THR A 218 2.97 14.23 -4.83
CA THR A 218 3.15 12.94 -5.53
C THR A 218 4.52 12.74 -6.17
N LEU A 219 5.42 13.71 -5.97
CA LEU A 219 6.81 13.64 -6.43
C LEU A 219 7.42 12.28 -6.10
N THR A 220 7.96 11.61 -7.11
CA THR A 220 8.75 10.39 -6.94
C THR A 220 10.21 10.72 -6.79
N VAL A 221 10.97 9.79 -6.19
CA VAL A 221 12.44 9.91 -6.22
C VAL A 221 12.92 9.98 -7.66
N GLU A 222 12.30 9.22 -8.56
CA GLU A 222 12.65 9.20 -9.98
C GLU A 222 12.37 10.53 -10.67
N ALA A 223 11.17 11.11 -10.54
CA ALA A 223 10.84 12.40 -11.14
C ALA A 223 11.74 13.53 -10.59
N ILE A 224 12.01 13.52 -9.27
CA ILE A 224 12.95 14.46 -8.65
C ILE A 224 14.36 14.24 -9.23
N ALA A 225 14.81 12.99 -9.28
CA ALA A 225 16.14 12.66 -9.78
C ALA A 225 16.30 13.05 -11.25
N GLN A 226 15.29 12.82 -12.10
CA GLN A 226 15.29 13.23 -13.50
C GLN A 226 15.33 14.76 -13.63
N ALA A 227 14.48 15.48 -12.88
CA ALA A 227 14.46 16.94 -12.93
C ALA A 227 15.79 17.56 -12.47
N VAL A 228 16.36 17.05 -11.37
CA VAL A 228 17.66 17.50 -10.87
C VAL A 228 18.78 17.12 -11.84
N ALA A 229 18.80 15.88 -12.34
CA ALA A 229 19.84 15.38 -13.25
C ALA A 229 19.85 16.16 -14.58
N ALA A 230 18.67 16.45 -15.14
CA ALA A 230 18.54 17.28 -16.33
C ALA A 230 19.09 18.70 -16.13
N ARG A 231 18.88 19.30 -14.95
CA ARG A 231 19.41 20.63 -14.61
C ARG A 231 20.91 20.63 -14.38
N GLU A 232 21.43 19.55 -13.80
CA GLU A 232 22.86 19.40 -13.49
C GLU A 232 23.67 18.89 -14.69
N GLY A 233 23.00 18.53 -15.79
CA GLY A 233 23.64 18.00 -17.00
C GLY A 233 24.26 16.62 -16.81
N VAL A 234 23.66 15.77 -15.97
CA VAL A 234 24.14 14.41 -15.65
C VAL A 234 23.06 13.40 -16.03
N ASP A 235 23.45 12.21 -16.48
CA ASP A 235 22.49 11.09 -16.62
C ASP A 235 22.10 10.56 -15.24
N VAL A 236 20.79 10.41 -14.98
CA VAL A 236 20.26 9.89 -13.72
C VAL A 236 20.83 8.50 -13.36
N ASN A 237 21.20 7.69 -14.36
CA ASN A 237 21.79 6.38 -14.17
C ASN A 237 23.19 6.45 -13.55
N GLU A 238 23.95 7.52 -13.82
CA GLU A 238 25.29 7.73 -13.25
C GLU A 238 25.23 7.99 -11.74
N LEU A 239 24.11 8.52 -11.24
CA LEU A 239 23.89 8.76 -9.81
C LEU A 239 23.77 7.44 -9.02
N SER A 240 23.34 6.37 -9.69
CA SER A 240 23.23 5.00 -9.14
C SER A 240 24.49 4.16 -9.36
N GLY A 241 25.43 4.63 -10.20
CA GLY A 241 26.68 3.94 -10.52
C GLY A 241 27.67 3.92 -9.34
N PRO A 242 28.74 3.10 -9.38
CA PRO A 242 29.69 2.95 -8.27
C PRO A 242 30.49 4.23 -7.96
N GLY A 243 30.51 5.20 -8.87
CA GLY A 243 31.20 6.48 -8.74
C GLY A 243 30.85 7.26 -7.48
N ARG A 244 31.90 7.75 -6.80
CA ARG A 244 31.82 8.55 -5.56
C ARG A 244 32.29 9.99 -5.77
N SER A 245 32.08 10.55 -6.97
CA SER A 245 32.45 11.95 -7.22
C SER A 245 31.75 12.87 -6.22
N ARG A 246 32.44 13.93 -5.78
CA ARG A 246 31.84 14.95 -4.90
C ARG A 246 30.58 15.55 -5.52
N SER A 247 30.56 15.69 -6.85
CA SER A 247 29.40 16.16 -7.61
C SER A 247 28.21 15.20 -7.48
N HIS A 248 28.38 13.88 -7.70
CA HIS A 248 27.25 12.95 -7.64
C HIS A 248 26.71 12.80 -6.21
N SER A 249 27.56 12.91 -5.19
CA SER A 249 27.10 12.91 -3.79
C SER A 249 26.25 14.15 -3.47
N ARG A 250 26.66 15.32 -3.97
CA ARG A 250 25.90 16.57 -3.87
C ARG A 250 24.52 16.43 -4.53
N ILE A 251 24.49 15.95 -5.78
CA ILE A 251 23.25 15.76 -6.54
C ILE A 251 22.30 14.78 -5.83
N ARG A 252 22.79 13.65 -5.34
CA ARG A 252 21.98 12.70 -4.55
C ARG A 252 21.42 13.33 -3.28
N SER A 253 22.22 14.15 -2.59
CA SER A 253 21.80 14.86 -1.37
C SER A 253 20.73 15.89 -1.67
N LEU A 254 20.86 16.63 -2.78
CA LEU A 254 19.84 17.54 -3.29
C LEU A 254 18.53 16.82 -3.60
N CYS A 255 18.58 15.70 -4.34
CA CYS A 255 17.41 14.87 -4.61
C CYS A 255 16.75 14.34 -3.32
N ALA A 256 17.55 13.91 -2.34
CA ALA A 256 17.04 13.41 -1.07
C ALA A 256 16.41 14.52 -0.22
N LEU A 257 16.99 15.71 -0.20
CA LEU A 257 16.45 16.87 0.50
C LEU A 257 15.15 17.36 -0.15
N LEU A 258 15.13 17.53 -1.48
CA LEU A 258 13.90 17.85 -2.23
C LEU A 258 12.83 16.77 -2.05
N GLY A 259 13.23 15.50 -2.05
CA GLY A 259 12.34 14.37 -1.77
C GLY A 259 11.70 14.49 -0.39
N ARG A 260 12.49 14.81 0.63
CA ARG A 260 11.98 14.99 2.00
C ARG A 260 11.06 16.21 2.10
N ASP A 261 11.49 17.35 1.57
CA ASP A 261 10.84 18.64 1.82
C ASP A 261 9.63 18.89 0.91
N ALA A 262 9.72 18.53 -0.38
CA ALA A 262 8.63 18.69 -1.35
C ALA A 262 7.78 17.41 -1.51
N GLY A 263 8.42 16.24 -1.49
CA GLY A 263 7.75 14.96 -1.75
C GLY A 263 7.33 14.14 -0.52
N GLN A 264 7.68 14.58 0.70
CA GLN A 264 7.54 13.78 1.93
C GLN A 264 8.15 12.36 1.83
N ILE A 265 9.19 12.22 1.03
CA ILE A 265 9.88 10.96 0.77
C ILE A 265 10.91 10.71 1.87
N SER A 266 10.89 9.51 2.46
CA SER A 266 11.90 9.14 3.44
C SER A 266 13.29 9.04 2.80
N LEU A 267 14.32 9.45 3.55
CA LEU A 267 15.71 9.33 3.10
C LEU A 267 16.08 7.87 2.76
N ALA A 268 15.48 6.90 3.44
CA ALA A 268 15.66 5.47 3.16
C ALA A 268 15.11 5.07 1.78
N ARG A 269 14.00 5.66 1.33
CA ARG A 269 13.44 5.42 0.00
C ARG A 269 14.34 6.02 -1.09
N THR A 270 14.83 7.24 -0.88
CA THR A 270 15.79 7.86 -1.81
C THR A 270 17.12 7.13 -1.86
N ALA A 271 17.62 6.65 -0.71
CA ALA A 271 18.84 5.85 -0.65
C ALA A 271 18.71 4.54 -1.43
N ARG A 272 17.59 3.82 -1.26
CA ARG A 272 17.28 2.60 -2.04
C ARG A 272 17.30 2.86 -3.54
N PHE A 273 16.68 3.95 -3.99
CA PHE A 273 16.64 4.33 -5.41
C PHE A 273 18.06 4.48 -6.00
N PHE A 274 18.94 5.21 -5.31
CA PHE A 274 20.33 5.42 -5.76
C PHE A 274 21.31 4.29 -5.38
N ARG A 275 20.80 3.14 -4.90
CA ARG A 275 21.61 2.01 -4.42
C ARG A 275 22.65 2.41 -3.36
N ARG A 276 22.24 3.24 -2.41
CA ARG A 276 23.05 3.72 -1.28
C ARG A 276 22.51 3.24 0.05
N ASP A 277 23.42 3.17 1.01
CA ASP A 277 23.09 2.89 2.39
C ASP A 277 22.30 4.07 3.02
N PRO A 278 21.16 3.83 3.70
CA PRO A 278 20.35 4.88 4.31
C PRO A 278 21.09 5.74 5.34
N SER A 279 22.01 5.15 6.13
CA SER A 279 22.78 5.90 7.12
C SER A 279 23.78 6.85 6.46
N THR A 280 24.32 6.46 5.32
CA THR A 280 25.20 7.31 4.51
C THR A 280 24.41 8.47 3.89
N MET A 281 23.25 8.19 3.30
CA MET A 281 22.36 9.24 2.76
C MET A 281 21.98 10.26 3.84
N SER A 282 21.65 9.81 5.05
CA SER A 282 21.30 10.71 6.15
C SER A 282 22.45 11.65 6.55
N ARG A 283 23.70 11.15 6.57
CA ARG A 283 24.88 11.98 6.88
C ARG A 283 25.18 12.98 5.77
N ASP A 284 25.03 12.56 4.51
CA ASP A 284 25.28 13.41 3.34
C ASP A 284 24.24 14.54 3.25
N VAL A 285 22.96 14.24 3.49
CA VAL A 285 21.90 15.26 3.56
C VAL A 285 22.15 16.25 4.69
N ALA A 286 22.50 15.79 5.89
CA ALA A 286 22.82 16.69 7.00
C ALA A 286 24.02 17.61 6.69
N ARG A 287 24.99 17.14 5.89
CA ARG A 287 26.11 17.98 5.41
C ARG A 287 25.64 18.96 4.34
N PHE A 288 24.76 18.54 3.44
CA PHE A 288 24.21 19.39 2.40
C PHE A 288 23.34 20.52 2.98
N GLU A 289 22.54 20.24 4.01
CA GLU A 289 21.77 21.27 4.73
C GLU A 289 22.65 22.36 5.35
N ARG A 290 23.79 21.98 5.96
CA ARG A 290 24.77 22.96 6.45
C ARG A 290 25.33 23.80 5.31
N ARG A 291 25.63 23.18 4.17
CA ARG A 291 26.11 23.90 2.98
C ARG A 291 25.08 24.90 2.45
N LEU A 292 23.79 24.58 2.47
CA LEU A 292 22.75 25.54 2.05
C LEU A 292 22.72 26.79 2.94
N ALA A 293 23.07 26.67 4.22
CA ALA A 293 23.18 27.82 5.13
C ALA A 293 24.44 28.68 4.86
N GLU A 294 25.48 28.09 4.28
CA GLU A 294 26.78 28.74 4.05
C GLU A 294 26.96 29.26 2.60
N ASP A 295 26.21 28.71 1.64
CA ASP A 295 26.34 28.94 0.19
C ASP A 295 25.03 29.48 -0.42
N PRO A 296 24.89 30.82 -0.57
CA PRO A 296 23.68 31.45 -1.12
C PRO A 296 23.37 31.08 -2.57
N GLU A 297 24.35 30.58 -3.33
CA GLU A 297 24.12 30.12 -4.70
C GLU A 297 23.49 28.72 -4.68
N GLU A 298 24.00 27.82 -3.84
CA GLU A 298 23.42 26.49 -3.65
C GLU A 298 22.00 26.57 -3.06
N ALA A 299 21.75 27.53 -2.15
CA ALA A 299 20.41 27.82 -1.64
C ALA A 299 19.43 28.26 -2.73
N ARG A 300 19.84 29.19 -3.60
CA ARG A 300 19.03 29.62 -4.76
C ARG A 300 18.71 28.47 -5.71
N ARG A 301 19.71 27.64 -6.03
CA ARG A 301 19.52 26.45 -6.88
C ARG A 301 18.50 25.47 -6.27
N TYR A 302 18.59 25.23 -4.96
CA TYR A 302 17.62 24.39 -4.25
C TYR A 302 16.20 24.97 -4.36
N ASP A 303 16.03 26.28 -4.11
CA ASP A 303 14.72 26.93 -4.16
C ASP A 303 14.12 26.97 -5.57
N GLU A 304 14.92 27.17 -6.61
CA GLU A 304 14.48 27.13 -8.00
C GLU A 304 13.96 25.74 -8.40
N VAL A 305 14.70 24.68 -8.07
CA VAL A 305 14.27 23.31 -8.37
C VAL A 305 13.03 22.95 -7.55
N ARG A 306 13.00 23.34 -6.28
CA ARG A 306 11.82 23.17 -5.42
C ARG A 306 10.60 23.89 -6.02
N GLY A 307 10.76 25.11 -6.52
CA GLY A 307 9.71 25.87 -7.18
C GLY A 307 9.20 25.17 -8.44
N GLN A 308 10.09 24.68 -9.29
CA GLN A 308 9.72 23.91 -10.50
C GLN A 308 8.99 22.60 -10.19
N LEU A 309 9.38 21.91 -9.11
CA LEU A 309 8.73 20.66 -8.68
C LEU A 309 7.37 20.89 -8.01
N THR A 310 7.06 22.12 -7.59
CA THR A 310 5.85 22.45 -6.82
C THR A 310 4.86 23.37 -7.54
N ALA A 311 5.24 23.90 -8.70
CA ALA A 311 4.39 24.65 -9.63
C ALA A 311 3.37 23.74 -10.32
#